data_AF-A0A848DN34-F1
#
_entry.id   AF-A0A848DN34-F1
#
_cell.length_a   1.000
_cell.length_b   1.000
_cell.length_c   1.000
_cell.angle_alpha   90.00
_cell.angle_beta   90.00
_cell.angle_gamma   90.00
#
_symmetry.space_group_name_H-M   'P 1'
#
loop_
_entity.id
_entity.type
_entity.pdbx_description
1 polymer ?
#
loop_
_entity_poly.entity_id
_entity_poly.type
_entity_poly.pdbx_seq_one_letter_code
_entity_poly.pdbx_strand_id
1 'polypeptide(L)'
;MFSPDSALIGLALQVGRTPAANLDVGAMLAGVCTALPVALGVAGAVIVVVEPPDPMSNGVFASDAVAGRLGEMQHGSGQGPLPSAIRSGRVMVTADLARMGPSELAAAAVDTGLVSSVAVPLLIDGRPAGGMQLLGTGYQPVSGSHAEMVRPLIDMLAARLLDSRAFRQLSGAAARSTAQLEASTPIEQATGMLAERYRTDVEEAARFLHSQARNARVAVAEMAASVVAGTDRPAALPEPRRDGRPPARPDERAPGRGDEPPSAPSRARHRRLDTV
;
A
#
# COMPACT_ATOMS: atom_id res chain seq x y z
N MET A 1 -21.15 -26.80 -23.69
CA MET A 1 -21.80 -25.92 -22.69
C MET A 1 -20.98 -26.04 -21.42
N PHE A 2 -20.21 -25.03 -21.05
CA PHE A 2 -19.36 -25.07 -19.85
C PHE A 2 -20.26 -25.03 -18.61
N SER A 3 -19.98 -25.87 -17.61
CA SER A 3 -20.66 -25.78 -16.30
C SER A 3 -20.28 -24.45 -15.63
N PRO A 4 -21.20 -23.75 -14.95
CA PRO A 4 -20.91 -22.49 -14.24
C PRO A 4 -19.71 -22.64 -13.28
N ASP A 5 -19.54 -23.80 -12.64
CA ASP A 5 -18.39 -24.10 -11.78
C ASP A 5 -17.06 -24.04 -12.55
N SER A 6 -17.01 -24.55 -13.77
CA SER A 6 -15.77 -24.53 -14.58
C SER A 6 -15.41 -23.12 -15.03
N ALA A 7 -16.40 -22.28 -15.32
CA ALA A 7 -16.19 -20.88 -15.68
C ALA A 7 -15.66 -20.07 -14.49
N LEU A 8 -16.22 -20.28 -13.30
CA LEU A 8 -15.73 -19.66 -12.06
C LEU A 8 -14.34 -20.12 -11.68
N ILE A 9 -14.05 -21.42 -11.80
CA ILE A 9 -12.70 -21.95 -11.60
C ILE A 9 -11.74 -21.31 -12.60
N GLY A 10 -12.12 -21.19 -13.87
CA GLY A 10 -11.31 -20.51 -14.88
C GLY A 10 -11.01 -19.05 -14.52
N LEU A 11 -12.02 -18.32 -14.06
CA LEU A 11 -11.89 -16.92 -13.66
C LEU A 11 -11.02 -16.77 -12.41
N ALA A 12 -11.22 -17.62 -11.41
CA ALA A 12 -10.37 -17.70 -10.22
C ALA A 12 -8.91 -17.98 -10.65
N LEU A 13 -8.66 -19.04 -11.42
CA LEU A 13 -7.31 -19.34 -11.90
C LEU A 13 -6.68 -18.18 -12.66
N GLN A 14 -7.44 -17.47 -13.49
CA GLN A 14 -6.94 -16.28 -14.20
C GLN A 14 -6.50 -15.19 -13.21
N VAL A 15 -7.32 -14.90 -12.18
CA VAL A 15 -6.99 -13.95 -11.11
C VAL A 15 -5.72 -14.37 -10.35
N GLY A 16 -5.48 -15.67 -10.18
CA GLY A 16 -4.31 -16.20 -9.46
C GLY A 16 -2.99 -16.18 -10.20
N ARG A 17 -3.01 -16.15 -11.54
CA ARG A 17 -1.80 -16.33 -12.37
C ARG A 17 -0.90 -15.10 -12.45
N THR A 18 -1.42 -13.91 -12.12
CA THR A 18 -0.66 -12.66 -12.21
C THR A 18 0.15 -12.44 -10.93
N PRO A 19 1.48 -12.32 -10.99
CA PRO A 19 2.30 -11.97 -9.83
C PRO A 19 1.90 -10.60 -9.28
N ALA A 20 1.93 -10.43 -7.96
CA ALA A 20 1.56 -9.18 -7.30
C ALA A 20 2.33 -7.95 -7.82
N ALA A 21 3.58 -8.15 -8.27
CA ALA A 21 4.41 -7.10 -8.85
C ALA A 21 3.86 -6.51 -10.16
N ASN A 22 3.10 -7.30 -10.92
CA ASN A 22 2.53 -6.90 -12.21
C ASN A 22 0.99 -6.82 -12.16
N LEU A 23 0.42 -6.85 -10.95
CA LEU A 23 -1.03 -6.89 -10.78
C LEU A 23 -1.62 -5.48 -10.90
N ASP A 24 -2.24 -5.20 -12.04
CA ASP A 24 -3.21 -4.12 -12.14
C ASP A 24 -4.53 -4.57 -11.50
N VAL A 25 -4.71 -4.19 -10.23
CA VAL A 25 -5.89 -4.53 -9.45
C VAL A 25 -7.16 -3.95 -10.08
N GLY A 26 -7.09 -2.74 -10.65
CA GLY A 26 -8.25 -2.11 -11.27
C GLY A 26 -8.70 -2.89 -12.51
N ALA A 27 -7.76 -3.21 -13.40
CA ALA A 27 -8.04 -4.01 -14.58
C ALA A 27 -8.52 -5.43 -14.24
N MET A 28 -7.95 -6.05 -13.20
CA MET A 28 -8.39 -7.36 -12.71
C MET A 28 -9.85 -7.31 -12.21
N LEU A 29 -10.20 -6.34 -11.36
CA LEU A 29 -11.56 -6.21 -10.81
C LEU A 29 -12.57 -5.91 -11.92
N ALA A 30 -12.24 -5.01 -12.84
CA ALA A 30 -13.07 -4.74 -14.02
C ALA A 30 -13.28 -5.99 -14.88
N GLY A 31 -12.20 -6.74 -15.17
CA GLY A 31 -12.27 -7.97 -15.95
C GLY A 31 -13.14 -9.04 -15.30
N VAL A 32 -13.08 -9.18 -13.96
CA VAL A 32 -13.94 -10.08 -13.20
C VAL A 32 -15.41 -9.66 -13.30
N CYS A 33 -15.72 -8.37 -13.11
CA CYS A 33 -17.10 -7.87 -13.26
C CYS A 33 -17.66 -8.13 -14.65
N THR A 34 -16.87 -7.91 -15.71
CA THR A 34 -17.30 -8.17 -17.09
C THR A 34 -17.58 -9.65 -17.37
N ALA A 35 -16.82 -10.57 -16.77
CA ALA A 35 -16.94 -12.01 -17.03
C ALA A 35 -18.07 -12.69 -16.22
N LEU A 36 -18.39 -12.17 -15.04
CA LEU A 36 -19.32 -12.80 -14.09
C LEU A 36 -20.74 -13.03 -14.63
N PRO A 37 -21.39 -12.06 -15.31
CA PRO A 37 -22.75 -12.24 -15.85
C PRO A 37 -22.87 -13.48 -16.73
N VAL A 38 -21.90 -13.69 -17.64
CA VAL A 38 -21.87 -14.85 -18.54
C VAL A 38 -21.58 -16.15 -17.79
N ALA A 39 -20.63 -16.13 -16.85
CA ALA A 39 -20.25 -17.32 -16.09
C ALA A 39 -21.37 -17.84 -15.17
N LEU A 40 -22.16 -16.93 -14.60
CA LEU A 40 -23.20 -17.25 -13.62
C LEU A 40 -24.63 -17.22 -14.19
N GLY A 41 -24.81 -16.71 -15.41
CA GLY A 41 -26.15 -16.50 -15.98
C GLY A 41 -26.96 -15.41 -15.26
N VAL A 42 -26.28 -14.38 -14.77
CA VAL A 42 -26.91 -13.22 -14.08
C VAL A 42 -26.90 -11.99 -14.97
N ALA A 43 -27.67 -10.96 -14.60
CA ALA A 43 -27.86 -9.78 -15.44
C ALA A 43 -26.76 -8.72 -15.28
N GLY A 44 -26.11 -8.66 -14.12
CA GLY A 44 -25.03 -7.71 -13.88
C GLY A 44 -24.21 -8.05 -12.64
N ALA A 45 -23.03 -7.44 -12.54
CA ALA A 45 -22.13 -7.58 -11.40
C ALA A 45 -21.47 -6.25 -11.06
N VAL A 46 -21.29 -6.00 -9.76
CA VAL A 46 -20.58 -4.85 -9.21
C VAL A 46 -19.59 -5.33 -8.17
N ILE A 47 -18.39 -4.76 -8.13
CA ILE A 47 -17.45 -4.90 -7.03
C ILE A 47 -17.13 -3.51 -6.49
N VAL A 48 -17.16 -3.38 -5.17
CA VAL A 48 -16.72 -2.18 -4.44
C VAL A 48 -15.56 -2.56 -3.54
N VAL A 49 -14.50 -1.75 -3.54
CA VAL A 49 -13.38 -1.86 -2.60
C VAL A 49 -13.36 -0.66 -1.67
N VAL A 50 -13.13 -0.90 -0.37
CA VAL A 50 -13.14 0.16 0.66
C VAL A 50 -11.91 1.05 0.56
N GLU A 51 -10.75 0.45 0.27
CA GLU A 51 -9.50 1.16 0.03
C GLU A 51 -9.10 0.88 -1.42
N PRO A 52 -9.43 1.77 -2.37
CA PRO A 52 -9.10 1.57 -3.75
C PRO A 52 -7.57 1.61 -3.95
N PRO A 53 -7.05 0.82 -4.90
CA PRO A 53 -5.63 0.81 -5.20
C PRO A 53 -5.17 2.14 -5.79
N ASP A 54 -6.01 2.79 -6.57
CA ASP A 54 -5.77 4.13 -7.10
C ASP A 54 -6.57 5.15 -6.26
N PRO A 55 -5.94 6.13 -5.61
CA PRO A 55 -6.64 7.20 -4.89
C PRO A 55 -7.62 8.00 -5.76
N MET A 56 -7.42 7.99 -7.08
CA MET A 56 -8.30 8.67 -8.04
C MET A 56 -9.50 7.82 -8.48
N SER A 57 -9.52 6.53 -8.16
CA SER A 57 -10.65 5.65 -8.42
C SER A 57 -11.67 5.75 -7.29
N ASN A 58 -12.97 5.77 -7.63
CA ASN A 58 -14.05 5.66 -6.65
C ASN A 58 -14.19 4.24 -6.05
N GLY A 59 -13.36 3.29 -6.48
CA GLY A 59 -13.37 1.91 -5.99
C GLY A 59 -14.58 1.09 -6.44
N VAL A 60 -15.37 1.57 -7.40
CA VAL A 60 -16.53 0.87 -7.97
C VAL A 60 -16.18 0.31 -9.35
N PHE A 61 -16.40 -0.98 -9.53
CA PHE A 61 -16.18 -1.70 -10.79
C PHE A 61 -17.47 -2.42 -11.16
N ALA A 62 -17.87 -2.39 -12.43
CA ALA A 62 -19.13 -2.97 -12.87
C ALA A 62 -19.02 -3.70 -14.21
N SER A 63 -19.94 -4.64 -14.45
CA SER A 63 -20.04 -5.40 -15.70
C SER A 63 -20.39 -4.53 -16.89
N ASP A 64 -21.20 -3.50 -16.65
CA ASP A 64 -21.74 -2.58 -17.62
C ASP A 64 -22.20 -1.27 -16.93
N ALA A 65 -22.60 -0.28 -17.73
CA ALA A 65 -23.01 1.03 -17.23
C ALA A 65 -24.28 0.99 -16.37
N VAL A 66 -25.17 0.02 -16.60
CA VAL A 66 -26.45 -0.10 -15.87
C VAL A 66 -26.19 -0.61 -14.47
N ALA A 67 -25.42 -1.69 -14.34
CA ALA A 67 -24.94 -2.20 -13.06
C ALA A 67 -24.08 -1.15 -12.32
N GLY A 68 -23.22 -0.44 -13.06
CA GLY A 68 -22.38 0.64 -12.52
C GLY A 68 -23.19 1.74 -11.84
N ARG A 69 -24.26 2.21 -12.49
CA ARG A 69 -25.16 3.23 -11.92
C ARG A 69 -25.75 2.80 -10.57
N LEU A 70 -26.19 1.55 -10.42
CA LEU A 70 -26.71 1.03 -9.15
C LEU A 70 -25.62 0.91 -8.09
N GLY A 71 -24.41 0.49 -8.50
CA GLY A 71 -23.24 0.39 -7.63
C GLY A 71 -22.82 1.75 -7.06
N GLU A 72 -22.65 2.74 -7.93
CA GLU A 72 -22.24 4.10 -7.59
C GLU A 72 -23.25 4.79 -6.68
N MET A 73 -24.55 4.63 -6.94
CA MET A 73 -25.62 5.19 -6.10
C MET A 73 -25.55 4.64 -4.66
N GLN A 74 -25.39 3.32 -4.51
CA GLN A 74 -25.26 2.71 -3.19
C GLN A 74 -23.95 3.11 -2.51
N HIS A 75 -22.85 3.18 -3.27
CA HIS A 75 -21.55 3.59 -2.76
C HIS A 75 -21.57 5.04 -2.24
N GLY A 76 -22.11 5.98 -3.03
CA GLY A 76 -22.19 7.40 -2.67
C GLY A 76 -23.14 7.68 -1.50
N SER A 77 -24.27 6.99 -1.41
CA SER A 77 -25.21 7.14 -0.29
C SER A 77 -24.79 6.37 0.97
N GLY A 78 -23.94 5.35 0.82
CA GLY A 78 -23.63 4.39 1.87
C GLY A 78 -24.82 3.53 2.31
N GLN A 79 -25.89 3.49 1.51
CA GLN A 79 -27.14 2.77 1.79
C GLN A 79 -27.42 1.68 0.75
N GLY A 80 -28.20 0.68 1.14
CA GLY A 80 -28.59 -0.44 0.28
C GLY A 80 -27.88 -1.76 0.61
N PRO A 81 -28.19 -2.84 -0.12
CA PRO A 81 -27.70 -4.18 0.19
C PRO A 81 -26.19 -4.32 0.17
N LEU A 82 -25.49 -3.70 -0.79
CA LEU A 82 -24.03 -3.83 -0.89
C LEU A 82 -23.30 -3.13 0.27
N PRO A 83 -23.55 -1.84 0.58
CA PRO A 83 -23.00 -1.21 1.78
C PRO A 83 -23.37 -1.93 3.08
N SER A 84 -24.57 -2.52 3.17
CA SER A 84 -25.00 -3.31 4.33
C SER A 84 -24.23 -4.62 4.47
N ALA A 85 -23.97 -5.31 3.35
CA ALA A 85 -23.14 -6.52 3.31
C ALA A 85 -21.70 -6.22 3.75
N ILE A 86 -21.11 -5.14 3.21
CA ILE A 86 -19.77 -4.68 3.58
C ILE A 86 -19.71 -4.37 5.07
N ARG A 87 -20.65 -3.59 5.60
CA ARG A 87 -20.65 -3.16 7.01
C ARG A 87 -20.86 -4.31 7.99
N SER A 88 -21.74 -5.25 7.64
CA SER A 88 -22.08 -6.38 8.51
C SER A 88 -21.11 -7.56 8.37
N GLY A 89 -20.34 -7.62 7.28
CA GLY A 89 -19.55 -8.79 6.92
C GLY A 89 -20.40 -10.02 6.62
N ARG A 90 -21.67 -9.84 6.23
CA ARG A 90 -22.63 -10.92 5.95
C ARG A 90 -23.21 -10.82 4.55
N VAL A 91 -23.55 -11.97 3.96
CA VAL A 91 -24.24 -12.04 2.67
C VAL A 91 -25.64 -11.46 2.80
N MET A 92 -26.00 -10.53 1.92
CA MET A 92 -27.34 -9.94 1.83
C MET A 92 -28.04 -10.45 0.57
N VAL A 93 -29.15 -11.17 0.73
CA VAL A 93 -30.01 -11.62 -0.38
C VAL A 93 -31.25 -10.73 -0.41
N THR A 94 -31.47 -10.06 -1.53
CA THR A 94 -32.59 -9.12 -1.73
C THR A 94 -33.41 -9.59 -2.91
N ALA A 95 -34.58 -10.18 -2.64
CA ALA A 95 -35.45 -10.71 -3.69
C ALA A 95 -36.05 -9.62 -4.60
N ASP A 96 -36.28 -8.43 -4.05
CA ASP A 96 -36.90 -7.29 -4.75
C ASP A 96 -36.33 -5.95 -4.25
N LEU A 97 -35.34 -5.42 -4.97
CA LEU A 97 -34.72 -4.11 -4.77
C LEU A 97 -35.73 -2.96 -4.93
N ALA A 98 -36.73 -3.11 -5.80
CA ALA A 98 -37.74 -2.09 -6.03
C ALA A 98 -38.68 -1.90 -4.83
N ARG A 99 -38.76 -2.90 -3.94
CA ARG A 99 -39.60 -2.84 -2.73
C ARG A 99 -38.81 -2.71 -1.43
N MET A 100 -37.62 -3.28 -1.38
CA MET A 100 -36.82 -3.38 -0.13
C MET A 100 -35.64 -2.42 -0.10
N GLY A 101 -35.29 -1.80 -1.23
CA GLY A 101 -34.22 -0.81 -1.31
C GLY A 101 -34.63 0.56 -0.76
N PRO A 102 -33.67 1.43 -0.42
CA PRO A 102 -33.91 2.86 -0.27
C PRO A 102 -34.62 3.44 -1.51
N SER A 103 -35.40 4.52 -1.35
CA SER A 103 -36.28 5.04 -2.41
C SER A 103 -35.57 5.29 -3.75
N GLU A 104 -34.36 5.85 -3.73
CA GLU A 104 -33.57 6.11 -4.94
C GLU A 104 -33.10 4.81 -5.61
N LEU A 105 -32.64 3.84 -4.82
CA LEU A 105 -32.22 2.53 -5.31
C LEU A 105 -33.42 1.74 -5.87
N ALA A 106 -34.57 1.83 -5.20
CA ALA A 106 -35.80 1.21 -5.63
C ALA A 106 -36.26 1.77 -6.99
N ALA A 107 -36.25 3.09 -7.16
CA ALA A 107 -36.54 3.74 -8.43
C ALA A 107 -35.55 3.30 -9.53
N ALA A 108 -34.24 3.29 -9.24
CA ALA A 108 -33.23 2.84 -10.19
C ALA A 108 -33.39 1.35 -10.56
N ALA A 109 -33.75 0.49 -9.61
CA ALA A 109 -34.01 -0.93 -9.86
C ALA A 109 -35.20 -1.13 -10.81
N VAL A 110 -36.26 -0.32 -10.67
CA VAL A 110 -37.40 -0.31 -11.60
C VAL A 110 -36.95 0.16 -12.99
N ASP A 111 -36.26 1.30 -13.06
CA ASP A 111 -35.82 1.89 -14.33
C ASP A 111 -34.90 0.96 -15.14
N THR A 112 -34.05 0.22 -14.43
CA THR A 112 -33.02 -0.64 -15.06
C THR A 112 -33.47 -2.09 -15.24
N GLY A 113 -34.57 -2.50 -14.58
CA GLY A 113 -35.02 -3.88 -14.53
C GLY A 113 -34.17 -4.82 -13.67
N LEU A 114 -33.12 -4.31 -13.01
CA LEU A 114 -32.27 -5.07 -12.08
C LEU A 114 -32.93 -5.09 -10.69
N VAL A 115 -33.83 -6.06 -10.51
CA VAL A 115 -34.75 -6.11 -9.37
C VAL A 115 -34.35 -7.10 -8.28
N SER A 116 -33.52 -8.10 -8.57
CA SER A 116 -33.02 -9.02 -7.53
C SER A 116 -31.54 -8.82 -7.31
N SER A 117 -31.07 -9.06 -6.09
CA SER A 117 -29.66 -8.87 -5.75
C SER A 117 -29.13 -9.82 -4.69
N VAL A 118 -27.86 -10.21 -4.85
CA VAL A 118 -27.08 -10.92 -3.84
C VAL A 118 -25.78 -10.16 -3.64
N ALA A 119 -25.58 -9.61 -2.44
CA ALA A 119 -24.34 -8.94 -2.07
C ALA A 119 -23.51 -9.83 -1.14
N VAL A 120 -22.25 -10.07 -1.52
CA VAL A 120 -21.29 -10.92 -0.81
C VAL A 120 -20.11 -10.05 -0.37
N PRO A 121 -19.79 -10.00 0.93
CA PRO A 121 -18.65 -9.20 1.41
C PRO A 121 -17.31 -9.84 1.00
N LEU A 122 -16.33 -8.99 0.66
CA LEU A 122 -14.93 -9.39 0.56
C LEU A 122 -14.26 -9.11 1.90
N LEU A 123 -13.79 -10.17 2.57
CA LEU A 123 -13.17 -10.08 3.89
C LEU A 123 -11.68 -10.41 3.82
N ILE A 124 -10.85 -9.58 4.44
CA ILE A 124 -9.42 -9.84 4.66
C ILE A 124 -9.23 -9.90 6.17
N ASP A 125 -8.73 -11.03 6.67
CA ASP A 125 -8.54 -11.28 8.11
C ASP A 125 -9.81 -10.96 8.94
N GLY A 126 -10.98 -11.34 8.41
CA GLY A 126 -12.28 -11.09 9.04
C GLY A 126 -12.76 -9.64 9.01
N ARG A 127 -12.02 -8.73 8.37
CA ARG A 127 -12.40 -7.32 8.20
C ARG A 127 -12.90 -7.03 6.78
N PRO A 128 -13.96 -6.23 6.60
CA PRO A 128 -14.43 -5.85 5.28
C PRO A 128 -13.38 -5.07 4.48
N ALA A 129 -12.94 -5.63 3.35
CA ALA A 129 -12.08 -4.97 2.38
C ALA A 129 -12.87 -4.45 1.17
N GLY A 130 -14.11 -4.92 1.00
CA GLY A 130 -14.99 -4.60 -0.11
C GLY A 130 -16.23 -5.48 -0.12
N GLY A 131 -16.95 -5.47 -1.23
CA GLY A 131 -18.09 -6.35 -1.47
C GLY A 131 -18.33 -6.54 -2.97
N MET A 132 -18.94 -7.66 -3.33
CA MET A 132 -19.45 -7.95 -4.66
C MET A 132 -20.97 -7.98 -4.61
N GLN A 133 -21.62 -7.47 -5.63
CA GLN A 133 -23.06 -7.54 -5.79
C GLN A 133 -23.39 -8.15 -7.14
N LEU A 134 -24.13 -9.25 -7.13
CA LEU A 134 -24.76 -9.82 -8.32
C LEU A 134 -26.16 -9.25 -8.44
N LEU A 135 -26.56 -8.96 -9.68
CA LEU A 135 -27.82 -8.33 -10.04
C LEU A 135 -28.57 -9.23 -11.02
N GLY A 136 -29.86 -9.41 -10.79
CA GLY A 136 -30.75 -10.23 -11.62
C GLY A 136 -32.01 -9.46 -12.02
N THR A 137 -32.59 -9.85 -13.15
CA THR A 137 -33.89 -9.33 -13.61
C THR A 137 -35.05 -10.14 -13.04
N GLY A 138 -36.29 -9.72 -13.32
CA GLY A 138 -37.48 -10.49 -12.95
C GLY A 138 -37.55 -11.89 -13.60
N TYR A 139 -36.93 -12.06 -14.78
CA TYR A 139 -36.89 -13.33 -15.51
C TYR A 139 -35.63 -14.16 -15.23
N GLN A 140 -34.58 -13.53 -14.71
CA GLN A 140 -33.31 -14.15 -14.35
C GLN A 140 -32.91 -13.71 -12.93
N PRO A 141 -33.63 -14.18 -11.89
CA PRO A 141 -33.40 -13.72 -10.54
C PRO A 141 -32.11 -14.31 -9.95
N VAL A 142 -31.44 -13.52 -9.12
CA VAL A 142 -30.33 -13.99 -8.29
C VAL A 142 -30.82 -14.43 -6.91
N SER A 143 -30.12 -15.40 -6.32
CA SER A 143 -30.51 -16.05 -5.06
C SER A 143 -29.29 -16.48 -4.26
N GLY A 144 -29.49 -16.93 -3.02
CA GLY A 144 -28.41 -17.36 -2.14
C GLY A 144 -27.49 -18.44 -2.73
N SER A 145 -27.95 -19.26 -3.67
CA SER A 145 -27.07 -20.22 -4.37
C SER A 145 -25.94 -19.54 -5.15
N HIS A 146 -26.18 -18.34 -5.68
CA HIS A 146 -25.16 -17.55 -6.36
C HIS A 146 -24.09 -17.04 -5.41
N ALA A 147 -24.43 -16.80 -4.14
CA ALA A 147 -23.45 -16.45 -3.12
C ALA A 147 -22.47 -17.60 -2.88
N GLU A 148 -22.98 -18.84 -2.78
CA GLU A 148 -22.14 -20.03 -2.60
C GLU A 148 -21.28 -20.30 -3.84
N MET A 149 -21.84 -20.16 -5.04
CA MET A 149 -21.09 -20.34 -6.29
C MET A 149 -19.90 -19.37 -6.39
N VAL A 150 -20.10 -18.09 -6.07
CA VAL A 150 -19.05 -17.07 -6.25
C VAL A 150 -18.03 -17.04 -5.10
N ARG A 151 -18.27 -17.76 -4.01
CA ARG A 151 -17.44 -17.70 -2.80
C ARG A 151 -15.95 -18.02 -3.03
N PRO A 152 -15.56 -19.04 -3.81
CA PRO A 152 -14.14 -19.29 -4.10
C PRO A 152 -13.48 -18.11 -4.82
N LEU A 153 -14.21 -17.43 -5.70
CA LEU A 153 -13.71 -16.24 -6.38
C LEU A 153 -13.56 -15.06 -5.41
N ILE A 154 -14.51 -14.89 -4.48
CA ILE A 154 -14.44 -13.88 -3.43
C ILE A 154 -13.20 -14.06 -2.55
N ASP A 155 -12.94 -15.27 -2.08
CA ASP A 155 -11.78 -15.60 -1.25
C ASP A 155 -10.48 -15.30 -2.00
N MET A 156 -10.44 -15.60 -3.30
CA MET A 156 -9.30 -15.33 -4.14
C MET A 156 -9.06 -13.84 -4.40
N LEU A 157 -10.13 -13.08 -4.67
CA LEU A 157 -10.06 -11.62 -4.82
C LEU A 157 -9.55 -10.97 -3.52
N ALA A 158 -10.04 -11.41 -2.37
CA ALA A 158 -9.56 -10.93 -1.07
C ALA A 158 -8.06 -11.19 -0.89
N ALA A 159 -7.59 -12.40 -1.23
CA ALA A 159 -6.16 -12.73 -1.19
C ALA A 159 -5.33 -11.85 -2.16
N ARG A 160 -5.82 -11.59 -3.38
CA ARG A 160 -5.12 -10.71 -4.34
C ARG A 160 -5.07 -9.26 -3.88
N LEU A 161 -6.14 -8.75 -3.27
CA LEU A 161 -6.15 -7.41 -2.68
C LEU A 161 -5.14 -7.30 -1.53
N LEU A 162 -5.03 -8.32 -0.68
CA LEU A 162 -4.02 -8.39 0.38
C LEU A 162 -2.60 -8.40 -0.22
N ASP A 163 -2.35 -9.26 -1.21
CA ASP A 163 -1.04 -9.36 -1.87
C ASP A 163 -0.62 -8.04 -2.51
N SER A 164 -1.55 -7.34 -3.19
CA SER A 164 -1.27 -6.02 -3.77
C SER A 164 -0.93 -4.98 -2.70
N ARG A 165 -1.65 -4.97 -1.58
CA ARG A 165 -1.36 -4.07 -0.46
C ARG A 165 0.01 -4.35 0.14
N ALA A 166 0.34 -5.63 0.40
CA ALA A 166 1.65 -6.03 0.92
C ALA A 166 2.77 -5.64 -0.05
N PHE A 167 2.59 -5.88 -1.35
CA PHE A 167 3.57 -5.51 -2.37
C PHE A 167 3.79 -3.99 -2.45
N ARG A 168 2.73 -3.18 -2.39
CA ARG A 168 2.83 -1.71 -2.36
C ARG A 168 3.54 -1.21 -1.10
N GLN A 169 3.27 -1.81 0.05
CA GLN A 169 3.94 -1.47 1.30
C GLN A 169 5.43 -1.80 1.26
N LEU A 170 5.79 -3.00 0.76
CA LEU A 170 7.18 -3.43 0.59
C LEU A 170 7.91 -2.57 -0.44
N SER A 171 7.28 -2.29 -1.59
CA SER A 171 7.86 -1.43 -2.64
C SER A 171 8.02 0.01 -2.15
N GLY A 172 7.06 0.55 -1.40
CA GLY A 172 7.18 1.87 -0.79
C GLY A 172 8.23 1.93 0.33
N ALA A 173 8.38 0.86 1.12
CA ALA A 173 9.44 0.75 2.13
C ALA A 173 10.83 0.63 1.50
N ALA A 174 10.96 -0.17 0.43
CA ALA A 174 12.18 -0.27 -0.37
C ALA A 174 12.52 1.08 -1.00
N ALA A 175 11.57 1.75 -1.66
CA ALA A 175 11.76 3.06 -2.27
C ALA A 175 12.21 4.13 -1.27
N ARG A 176 11.66 4.13 -0.04
CA ARG A 176 12.10 5.03 1.05
C ARG A 176 13.53 4.73 1.50
N SER A 177 13.92 3.46 1.59
CA SER A 177 15.29 3.07 1.94
C SER A 177 16.29 3.44 0.84
N THR A 178 15.94 3.25 -0.43
CA THR A 178 16.80 3.63 -1.56
C THR A 178 16.91 5.14 -1.68
N ALA A 179 15.81 5.89 -1.54
CA ALA A 179 15.84 7.35 -1.58
C ALA A 179 16.68 7.95 -0.44
N GLN A 180 16.70 7.33 0.74
CA GLN A 180 17.55 7.76 1.85
C GLN A 180 19.04 7.51 1.58
N LEU A 181 19.39 6.38 0.97
CA LEU A 181 20.78 6.05 0.60
C LEU A 181 21.28 6.89 -0.61
N GLU A 182 20.41 7.10 -1.60
CA GLU A 182 20.68 7.95 -2.76
C GLU A 182 20.78 9.43 -2.38
N ALA A 183 20.08 9.89 -1.34
CA ALA A 183 20.20 11.27 -0.84
C ALA A 183 21.49 11.50 -0.02
N SER A 184 22.02 10.50 0.69
CA SER A 184 23.27 10.63 1.47
C SER A 184 24.53 10.64 0.61
N THR A 185 24.51 9.95 -0.53
CA THR A 185 25.71 9.81 -1.39
C THR A 185 26.18 11.16 -1.98
N PRO A 186 25.32 12.02 -2.56
CA PRO A 186 25.73 13.34 -3.04
C PRO A 186 26.20 14.26 -1.92
N ILE A 187 25.60 14.19 -0.72
CA ILE A 187 25.98 15.04 0.42
C ILE A 187 27.40 14.71 0.89
N GLU A 188 27.70 13.42 1.06
CA GLU A 188 29.03 12.95 1.44
C GLU A 188 30.08 13.28 0.36
N GLN A 189 29.74 13.07 -0.92
CA GLN A 189 30.61 13.41 -2.05
C GLN A 189 30.86 14.91 -2.18
N ALA A 190 29.81 15.74 -2.14
CA ALA A 190 29.92 17.18 -2.19
C ALA A 190 30.74 17.70 -1.01
N THR A 191 30.51 17.17 0.20
CA THR A 191 31.28 17.54 1.38
C THR A 191 32.76 17.20 1.19
N GLY A 192 33.09 16.00 0.69
CA GLY A 192 34.47 15.61 0.37
C GLY A 192 35.11 16.50 -0.72
N MET A 193 34.36 16.81 -1.78
CA MET A 193 34.83 17.71 -2.85
C MET A 193 35.09 19.13 -2.35
N LEU A 194 34.25 19.64 -1.44
CA LEU A 194 34.42 20.98 -0.85
C LEU A 194 35.57 20.99 0.17
N ALA A 195 35.72 19.95 0.99
CA ALA A 195 36.84 19.80 1.91
C ALA A 195 38.18 19.80 1.18
N GLU A 196 38.29 19.03 0.10
CA GLU A 196 39.49 18.98 -0.76
C GLU A 196 39.73 20.33 -1.48
N ARG A 197 38.68 20.90 -2.08
CA ARG A 197 38.78 22.16 -2.83
C ARG A 197 39.26 23.33 -1.97
N TYR A 198 38.75 23.45 -0.76
CA TYR A 198 39.07 24.57 0.13
C TYR A 198 40.09 24.22 1.21
N ARG A 199 40.65 23.00 1.20
CA ARG A 199 41.63 22.49 2.17
C ARG A 199 41.18 22.66 3.62
N THR A 200 39.93 22.30 3.90
CA THR A 200 39.34 22.32 5.23
C THR A 200 39.00 20.90 5.70
N ASP A 201 38.63 20.76 6.97
CA ASP A 201 38.08 19.52 7.49
C ASP A 201 36.64 19.27 6.97
N VAL A 202 36.22 18.01 7.09
CA VAL A 202 34.93 17.53 6.60
C VAL A 202 33.77 18.19 7.36
N GLU A 203 33.95 18.55 8.64
CA GLU A 203 32.91 19.16 9.47
C GLU A 203 32.62 20.61 9.06
N GLU A 204 33.65 21.37 8.71
CA GLU A 204 33.54 22.74 8.21
C GLU A 204 32.99 22.77 6.79
N ALA A 205 33.40 21.84 5.91
CA ALA A 205 32.80 21.66 4.60
C ALA A 205 31.31 21.29 4.67
N ALA A 206 30.93 20.41 5.61
CA ALA A 206 29.53 20.02 5.81
C ALA A 206 28.69 21.21 6.30
N ARG A 207 29.17 21.95 7.30
CA ARG A 207 28.52 23.17 7.79
C ARG A 207 28.32 24.19 6.67
N PHE A 208 29.33 24.34 5.82
CA PHE A 208 29.26 25.22 4.67
C PHE A 208 28.20 24.79 3.66
N LEU A 209 28.18 23.52 3.24
CA LEU A 209 27.17 22.98 2.34
C LEU A 209 25.74 23.20 2.86
N HIS A 210 25.53 22.97 4.17
CA HIS A 210 24.24 23.21 4.83
C HIS A 210 23.88 24.70 4.93
N SER A 211 24.87 25.58 5.07
CA SER A 211 24.65 27.02 5.08
C SER A 211 24.25 27.54 3.69
N GLN A 212 24.88 27.02 2.64
CA GLN A 212 24.59 27.36 1.25
C GLN A 212 23.19 26.91 0.85
N ALA A 213 22.80 25.68 1.18
CA ALA A 213 21.45 25.18 0.94
C ALA A 213 20.38 26.06 1.63
N ARG A 214 20.64 26.46 2.89
CA ARG A 214 19.75 27.37 3.65
C ARG A 214 19.65 28.75 3.01
N ASN A 215 20.76 29.34 2.59
CA ASN A 215 20.80 30.65 1.95
C ASN A 215 20.09 30.65 0.59
N ALA A 216 20.24 29.55 -0.18
CA ALA A 216 19.57 29.33 -1.45
C ALA A 216 18.11 28.86 -1.31
N ARG A 217 17.65 28.55 -0.09
CA ARG A 217 16.32 28.00 0.22
C ARG A 217 15.99 26.69 -0.53
N VAL A 218 16.99 25.84 -0.70
CA VAL A 218 16.85 24.51 -1.34
C VAL A 218 17.22 23.40 -0.35
N ALA A 219 16.84 22.16 -0.67
CA ALA A 219 17.24 21.01 0.14
C ALA A 219 18.76 20.80 0.10
N VAL A 220 19.37 20.35 1.21
CA VAL A 220 20.82 20.09 1.26
C VAL A 220 21.26 19.04 0.24
N ALA A 221 20.43 18.01 0.02
CA ALA A 221 20.67 16.99 -1.00
C ALA A 221 20.69 17.58 -2.43
N GLU A 222 19.85 18.57 -2.71
CA GLU A 222 19.77 19.25 -4.02
C GLU A 222 21.00 20.14 -4.24
N MET A 223 21.40 20.90 -3.21
CA MET A 223 22.65 21.67 -3.21
C MET A 223 23.88 20.76 -3.35
N ALA A 224 23.88 19.59 -2.72
CA ALA A 224 24.96 18.64 -2.85
C ALA A 224 25.05 18.06 -4.28
N ALA A 225 23.91 17.74 -4.88
CA ALA A 225 23.85 17.28 -6.26
C ALA A 225 24.35 18.34 -7.25
N SER A 226 24.05 19.64 -7.03
CA SER A 226 24.53 20.73 -7.89
C SER A 226 26.05 20.94 -7.77
N VAL A 227 26.63 20.72 -6.58
CA VAL A 227 28.08 20.75 -6.35
C VAL A 227 28.77 19.56 -7.04
N VAL A 228 28.21 18.35 -6.94
CA VAL A 228 28.75 17.13 -7.60
C VAL A 228 28.65 17.25 -9.13
N ALA A 229 27.53 17.76 -9.65
CA ALA A 229 27.34 18.01 -11.08
C ALA A 229 28.22 19.17 -11.62
N GLY A 230 28.88 19.93 -10.75
CA GLY A 230 29.71 21.08 -11.11
C GLY A 230 28.93 22.27 -11.66
N THR A 231 27.60 22.26 -11.54
CA THR A 231 26.70 23.32 -12.01
C THR A 231 26.64 24.49 -11.04
N ASP A 232 26.96 24.25 -9.77
CA ASP A 232 27.09 25.30 -8.78
C ASP A 232 28.53 25.36 -8.25
N ARG A 233 29.10 26.57 -8.23
CA ARG A 233 30.41 26.85 -7.66
C ARG A 233 30.23 27.84 -6.52
N PRO A 234 30.09 27.35 -5.28
CA PRO A 234 30.01 28.22 -4.13
C PRO A 234 31.20 29.16 -4.09
N ALA A 235 30.96 30.44 -3.81
CA ALA A 235 32.02 31.38 -3.48
C ALA A 235 32.77 30.87 -2.23
N ALA A 236 34.05 31.22 -2.10
CA ALA A 236 34.96 30.71 -1.08
C ALA A 236 34.34 30.59 0.32
N LEU A 237 34.78 29.59 1.09
CA LEU A 237 34.44 29.48 2.51
C LEU A 237 34.64 30.84 3.19
N PRO A 238 33.67 31.33 3.99
CA PRO A 238 33.92 32.45 4.88
C PRO A 238 35.13 32.10 5.73
N GLU A 239 36.09 33.02 5.84
CA GLU A 239 37.26 32.85 6.73
C GLU A 239 36.78 32.36 8.10
N PRO A 240 37.38 31.28 8.64
CA PRO A 240 36.94 30.72 9.90
C PRO A 240 36.96 31.84 10.94
N ARG A 241 35.80 32.13 11.54
CA ARG A 241 35.76 32.97 12.73
C ARG A 241 36.64 32.27 13.76
N ARG A 242 37.80 32.86 14.03
CA ARG A 242 38.76 32.40 15.03
C ARG A 242 38.17 32.62 16.42
N ASP A 243 37.14 31.84 16.75
CA ASP A 243 36.75 31.61 18.13
C ASP A 243 37.71 30.54 18.64
N GLY A 244 38.83 31.03 19.17
CA GLY A 244 40.01 30.25 19.48
C GLY A 244 39.74 29.10 20.44
N ARG A 245 39.79 27.86 19.92
CA ARG A 245 40.35 26.71 20.62
C ARG A 245 40.68 25.62 19.59
N PRO A 246 41.96 25.23 19.39
CA PRO A 246 42.26 24.09 18.55
C PRO A 246 41.68 22.82 19.19
N PRO A 247 41.05 21.92 18.40
CA PRO A 247 40.64 20.61 18.89
C PRO A 247 41.89 19.83 19.34
N ALA A 248 41.81 19.21 20.52
CA ALA A 248 42.86 18.37 21.06
C ALA A 248 43.11 17.20 20.10
N ARG A 249 44.37 16.99 19.70
CA ARG A 249 44.77 15.83 18.92
C ARG A 249 44.51 14.55 19.74
N PRO A 250 44.03 13.46 19.13
CA PRO A 250 44.03 12.15 19.76
C PRO A 250 45.48 11.75 20.08
N ASP A 251 45.72 11.34 21.33
CA ASP A 251 47.01 10.90 21.84
C ASP A 251 47.40 9.56 21.20
N GLU A 252 48.19 9.60 20.13
CA GLU A 252 48.90 8.42 19.60
C GLU A 252 50.04 8.05 20.54
N ARG A 253 49.75 7.22 21.54
CA ARG A 253 50.78 6.44 22.24
C ARG A 253 50.96 5.08 21.57
N ALA A 254 52.07 4.95 20.88
CA ALA A 254 52.66 3.71 20.41
C ALA A 254 53.37 2.94 21.58
N PRO A 255 53.79 1.68 21.37
CA PRO A 255 53.71 0.60 22.36
C PRO A 255 54.98 0.39 23.22
N GLY A 256 54.77 -0.11 24.43
CA GLY A 256 55.83 -0.63 25.32
C GLY A 256 55.53 -2.08 25.71
N ARG A 257 56.48 -2.97 25.39
CA ARG A 257 56.52 -4.41 25.72
C ARG A 257 56.56 -4.67 27.24
N GLY A 258 56.10 -5.84 27.67
CA GLY A 258 56.57 -6.48 28.91
C GLY A 258 55.55 -7.39 29.61
N ASP A 259 55.58 -8.66 29.23
CA ASP A 259 55.57 -9.88 30.05
C ASP A 259 54.49 -10.17 31.14
N GLU A 260 53.79 -11.28 30.85
CA GLU A 260 53.32 -12.42 31.68
C GLU A 260 52.25 -12.31 32.81
N PRO A 261 51.37 -13.35 32.91
CA PRO A 261 50.29 -13.51 33.90
C PRO A 261 50.81 -14.31 35.13
N PRO A 262 50.10 -14.52 36.28
CA PRO A 262 48.79 -15.19 36.38
C PRO A 262 47.88 -14.56 37.49
N SER A 263 46.59 -14.85 37.64
CA SER A 263 46.06 -16.07 38.25
C SER A 263 44.62 -15.78 38.69
N ALA A 264 43.68 -16.68 38.38
CA ALA A 264 42.47 -16.86 39.19
C ALA A 264 42.88 -17.64 40.47
N PRO A 265 42.11 -17.60 41.57
CA PRO A 265 40.97 -18.51 41.61
C PRO A 265 39.75 -18.07 42.46
N SER A 266 38.61 -18.68 42.10
CA SER A 266 37.76 -19.45 43.01
C SER A 266 36.65 -18.78 43.84
N ARG A 267 35.44 -19.22 43.46
CA ARG A 267 34.33 -19.74 44.29
C ARG A 267 33.33 -18.77 44.92
N ALA A 268 32.12 -18.89 44.35
CA ALA A 268 30.90 -19.37 44.99
C ALA A 268 30.40 -18.65 46.26
N ARG A 269 29.13 -18.24 46.22
CA ARG A 269 28.10 -18.74 47.15
C ARG A 269 26.68 -18.36 46.74
N HIS A 270 25.82 -19.36 46.92
CA HIS A 270 24.36 -19.34 46.94
C HIS A 270 23.72 -18.29 47.86
N ARG A 271 22.52 -17.82 47.48
CA ARG A 271 21.24 -17.85 48.24
C ARG A 271 20.16 -17.14 47.39
N ARG A 272 19.12 -17.79 46.85
CA ARG A 272 17.83 -18.18 47.48
C ARG A 272 17.28 -17.21 48.52
N LEU A 273 16.12 -16.64 48.23
CA LEU A 273 14.92 -16.32 49.03
C LEU A 273 13.92 -15.74 47.99
N ASP A 274 12.87 -16.42 47.54
CA ASP A 274 11.60 -16.84 48.18
C ASP A 274 10.79 -15.72 48.85
N THR A 275 9.51 -15.64 48.42
CA THR A 275 8.30 -15.05 49.06
C THR A 275 8.19 -13.51 49.02
N VAL A 276 7.10 -12.87 48.57
CA VAL A 276 5.63 -13.12 48.64
C VAL A 276 4.97 -12.74 47.32
#